data_AF-A0A2A6Z7X1-F1
#
_entry.id   AF-A0A2A6Z7X1-F1
#
_cell.length_a   1.000
_cell.length_b   1.000
_cell.length_c   1.000
_cell.angle_alpha   90.00
_cell.angle_beta   90.00
_cell.angle_gamma   90.00
#
_symmetry.space_group_name_H-M   'P 1'
#
loop_
_entity.id
_entity.type
_entity.pdbx_description
1 polymer ?
#
loop_
_entity_poly.entity_id
_entity_poly.type
_entity_poly.pdbx_seq_one_letter_code
_entity_poly.pdbx_strand_id
1 'polypeptide(L)'
;MNKAEDIRAIIVEAVQAGRVSAGHTAKDAFKATERRLYALPTLLQKQAEDKDKLEEFLKYGPKERSKSITRFIKTGVRLTPEEIWEAVLTDMQATIAADEHEINTMERALEVIQDDAYYQTVVGRYIDNLPDEDVAKLIPCDTSTVWRNRKRLVQRLAVWLYGADALR
;
A
#
# COMPACT_ATOMS: atom_id res chain seq x y z
N MET A 1 45.42 17.91 14.50
CA MET A 1 44.63 17.73 13.26
C MET A 1 44.62 19.05 12.52
N ASN A 2 44.93 19.03 11.23
CA ASN A 2 44.87 20.23 10.40
C ASN A 2 43.40 20.51 10.04
N LYS A 3 42.98 21.78 10.06
CA LYS A 3 41.60 22.23 9.77
C LYS A 3 41.08 21.69 8.42
N ALA A 4 41.97 21.47 7.46
CA ALA A 4 41.65 20.88 6.16
C ALA A 4 41.35 19.37 6.21
N GLU A 5 41.94 18.63 7.15
CA GLU A 5 41.66 17.20 7.38
C GLU A 5 40.30 17.02 8.05
N ASP A 6 39.94 17.88 9.01
CA ASP A 6 38.64 17.87 9.67
C ASP A 6 37.50 18.17 8.68
N ILE A 7 37.67 19.16 7.80
CA ILE A 7 36.67 19.48 6.76
C ILE A 7 36.50 18.30 5.80
N ARG A 8 37.59 17.63 5.40
CA ARG A 8 37.50 16.43 4.54
C ARG A 8 36.81 15.27 5.25
N ALA A 9 37.09 15.04 6.53
CA ALA A 9 36.43 14.01 7.31
C ALA A 9 34.91 14.24 7.41
N ILE A 10 34.49 15.48 7.69
CA ILE A 10 33.06 15.87 7.74
C ILE A 10 32.38 15.67 6.38
N ILE A 11 33.04 16.05 5.28
CA ILE A 11 32.48 15.84 3.93
C ILE A 11 32.32 14.34 3.64
N VAL A 12 33.31 13.52 3.96
CA VAL A 12 33.25 12.06 3.75
C VAL A 12 32.13 11.44 4.58
N GLU A 13 32.00 11.83 5.84
CA GLU A 13 30.95 11.35 6.74
C GLU A 13 29.56 11.75 6.25
N ALA A 14 29.37 13.01 5.85
CA ALA A 14 28.10 13.48 5.29
C ALA A 14 27.72 12.76 3.98
N VAL A 15 28.70 12.50 3.09
CA VAL A 15 28.47 11.75 1.85
C VAL A 15 28.13 10.27 2.14
N GLN A 16 28.79 9.66 3.13
CA GLN A 16 28.47 8.29 3.53
C GLN A 16 27.09 8.18 4.18
N ALA A 17 26.74 9.10 5.09
CA ALA A 17 25.42 9.18 5.70
C ALA A 17 24.32 9.38 4.66
N GLY A 18 24.55 10.26 3.67
CA GLY A 18 23.66 10.47 2.54
C GLY A 18 23.45 9.20 1.71
N ARG A 19 24.52 8.45 1.41
CA ARG A 19 24.44 7.17 0.68
C ARG A 19 23.67 6.09 1.44
N VAL A 20 23.88 5.98 2.75
CA VAL A 20 23.17 5.01 3.59
C VAL A 20 21.68 5.36 3.69
N SER A 21 21.34 6.63 3.92
CA SER A 21 19.96 7.10 3.96
C SER A 21 19.23 6.92 2.62
N ALA A 22 19.94 7.15 1.50
CA ALA A 22 19.40 6.92 0.17
C ALA A 22 19.05 5.44 -0.02
N GLY A 23 20.01 4.51 0.18
CA GLY A 23 19.76 3.08 0.01
C GLY A 23 18.73 2.46 0.96
N HIS A 24 18.49 3.06 2.13
CA HIS A 24 17.35 2.70 2.97
C HIS A 24 16.01 3.04 2.29
N THR A 25 15.93 4.18 1.62
CA THR A 25 14.72 4.68 0.95
C THR A 25 14.28 3.77 -0.22
N ALA A 26 15.16 3.36 -1.13
CA ALA A 26 14.76 2.40 -2.18
C ALA A 26 14.37 1.03 -1.63
N LYS A 27 15.08 0.53 -0.59
CA LYS A 27 14.72 -0.72 0.06
C LYS A 27 13.33 -0.62 0.71
N ASP A 28 13.02 0.54 1.28
CA ASP A 28 11.73 0.82 1.89
C ASP A 28 10.63 0.93 0.84
N ALA A 29 10.90 1.52 -0.32
CA ALA A 29 9.96 1.58 -1.45
C ALA A 29 9.64 0.19 -2.01
N PHE A 30 10.65 -0.67 -2.22
CA PHE A 30 10.42 -2.06 -2.64
C PHE A 30 9.55 -2.82 -1.62
N LYS A 31 9.91 -2.76 -0.34
CA LYS A 31 9.14 -3.42 0.73
C LYS A 31 7.74 -2.83 0.90
N ALA A 32 7.57 -1.53 0.69
CA ALA A 32 6.26 -0.89 0.73
C ALA A 32 5.39 -1.38 -0.44
N THR A 33 5.98 -1.53 -1.63
CA THR A 33 5.32 -2.13 -2.79
C THR A 33 4.86 -3.56 -2.50
N GLU A 34 5.73 -4.42 -1.97
CA GLU A 34 5.35 -5.80 -1.61
C GLU A 34 4.21 -5.83 -0.57
N ARG A 35 4.28 -4.97 0.46
CA ARG A 35 3.22 -4.87 1.48
C ARG A 35 1.87 -4.51 0.85
N ARG A 36 1.84 -3.57 -0.09
CA ARG A 36 0.62 -3.17 -0.81
C ARG A 36 0.11 -4.29 -1.70
N LEU A 37 0.99 -5.00 -2.41
CA LEU A 37 0.62 -6.15 -3.24
C LEU A 37 -0.03 -7.28 -2.41
N TYR A 38 0.54 -7.64 -1.26
CA TYR A 38 -0.06 -8.63 -0.37
C TYR A 38 -1.38 -8.17 0.25
N ALA A 39 -1.53 -6.87 0.51
CA ALA A 39 -2.75 -6.32 1.10
C ALA A 39 -3.90 -6.21 0.10
N LEU A 40 -3.62 -6.16 -1.21
CA LEU A 40 -4.61 -5.86 -2.24
C LEU A 40 -5.83 -6.81 -2.23
N PRO A 41 -5.68 -8.15 -2.17
CA PRO A 41 -6.84 -9.05 -2.10
C PRO A 41 -7.72 -8.81 -0.86
N THR A 42 -7.10 -8.57 0.29
CA THR A 42 -7.81 -8.24 1.54
C THR A 42 -8.49 -6.88 1.46
N LEU A 43 -7.85 -5.89 0.84
CA LEU A 43 -8.40 -4.56 0.69
C LEU A 43 -9.63 -4.55 -0.23
N LEU A 44 -9.60 -5.32 -1.32
CA LEU A 44 -10.76 -5.54 -2.21
C LEU A 44 -11.95 -6.13 -1.44
N GLN A 45 -11.72 -7.17 -0.62
CA GLN A 45 -12.76 -7.76 0.21
C GLN A 45 -13.31 -6.75 1.23
N LYS A 46 -12.43 -6.04 1.94
CA LYS A 46 -12.81 -5.02 2.92
C LYS A 46 -13.66 -3.92 2.28
N GLN A 47 -13.29 -3.44 1.09
CA GLN A 47 -14.02 -2.41 0.38
C GLN A 47 -15.45 -2.86 0.05
N ALA A 48 -15.62 -4.10 -0.42
CA ALA A 48 -16.93 -4.67 -0.68
C ALA A 48 -17.79 -4.73 0.61
N GLU A 49 -17.23 -5.24 1.71
CA GLU A 49 -17.92 -5.29 3.00
C GLU A 49 -18.28 -3.89 3.53
N ASP A 50 -17.45 -2.88 3.30
CA ASP A 50 -17.72 -1.51 3.74
C ASP A 50 -18.79 -0.82 2.88
N LYS A 51 -18.85 -1.12 1.57
CA LYS A 51 -19.95 -0.70 0.68
C LYS A 51 -21.28 -1.33 1.15
N ASP A 52 -21.29 -2.62 1.48
CA ASP A 52 -22.48 -3.30 2.03
C ASP A 52 -22.93 -2.66 3.35
N LYS A 53 -21.99 -2.34 4.25
CA LYS A 53 -22.29 -1.64 5.51
C LYS A 53 -22.86 -0.24 5.26
N LEU A 54 -22.36 0.48 4.26
CA LEU A 54 -22.87 1.80 3.89
C LEU A 54 -24.32 1.69 3.39
N GLU A 55 -24.63 0.69 2.56
CA GLU A 55 -26.00 0.43 2.11
C GLU A 55 -26.94 0.06 3.27
N GLU A 56 -26.49 -0.81 4.19
CA GLU A 56 -27.24 -1.15 5.41
C GLU A 56 -27.49 0.12 6.25
N PHE A 57 -26.47 0.96 6.41
CA PHE A 57 -26.56 2.21 7.17
C PHE A 57 -27.54 3.20 6.53
N LEU A 58 -27.52 3.36 5.20
CA LEU A 58 -28.47 4.23 4.49
C LEU A 58 -29.92 3.73 4.61
N LYS A 59 -30.12 2.41 4.70
CA LYS A 59 -31.45 1.79 4.76
C LYS A 59 -32.05 1.81 6.17
N TYR A 60 -31.26 1.53 7.20
CA TYR A 60 -31.78 1.31 8.56
C TYR A 60 -31.24 2.31 9.59
N GLY A 61 -30.14 3.00 9.26
CA GLY A 61 -29.49 3.93 10.16
C GLY A 61 -28.51 3.38 11.17
N PRO A 62 -28.06 4.22 12.11
CA PRO A 62 -26.97 3.93 13.01
C PRO A 62 -27.51 2.99 14.08
N LYS A 63 -26.84 1.87 14.30
CA LYS A 63 -27.13 1.00 15.44
C LYS A 63 -26.81 1.76 16.73
N GLU A 64 -27.81 2.07 17.56
CA GLU A 64 -27.74 3.00 18.72
C GLU A 64 -26.51 2.88 19.65
N ARG A 65 -25.86 1.70 19.70
CA ARG A 65 -24.68 1.43 20.55
C ARG A 65 -23.35 1.28 19.81
N SER A 66 -23.26 1.70 18.55
CA SER A 66 -22.00 1.59 17.81
C SER A 66 -20.91 2.51 18.37
N LYS A 67 -19.64 2.05 18.32
CA LYS A 67 -18.47 2.87 18.70
C LYS A 67 -18.38 4.17 17.89
N SER A 68 -18.82 4.15 16.63
CA SER A 68 -18.85 5.33 15.75
C SER A 68 -19.80 6.41 16.25
N ILE A 69 -20.83 6.05 17.02
CA ILE A 69 -21.82 6.96 17.60
C ILE A 69 -21.39 7.39 18.99
N THR A 70 -20.96 6.46 19.84
CA THR A 70 -20.68 6.73 21.27
C THR A 70 -19.55 7.74 21.49
N ARG A 71 -18.66 7.97 20.50
CA ARG A 71 -17.64 9.03 20.54
C ARG A 71 -18.22 10.45 20.54
N PHE A 72 -19.42 10.65 20.00
CA PHE A 72 -20.10 11.96 19.94
C PHE A 72 -20.84 12.32 21.24
N ILE A 73 -21.07 11.33 22.13
CA ILE A 73 -21.87 11.51 23.35
C ILE A 73 -21.05 12.09 24.52
N LYS A 74 -19.71 11.97 24.49
CA LYS A 74 -18.82 12.37 25.61
C LYS A 74 -18.45 13.85 25.63
N THR A 75 -18.61 14.54 24.52
CA THR A 75 -18.19 15.94 24.39
C THR A 75 -19.33 16.82 24.92
N GLY A 76 -19.04 17.85 25.72
CA GLY A 76 -20.05 18.79 26.25
C GLY A 76 -20.86 19.57 25.19
N VAL A 77 -20.67 19.26 23.91
CA VAL A 77 -21.43 19.72 22.75
C VAL A 77 -22.47 18.65 22.42
N ARG A 78 -23.75 19.00 22.51
CA ARG A 78 -24.85 18.08 22.25
C ARG A 78 -25.21 18.12 20.77
N LEU A 79 -24.65 17.20 19.99
CA LEU A 79 -25.05 17.01 18.60
C LEU A 79 -26.47 16.41 18.54
N THR A 80 -27.21 16.81 17.51
CA THR A 80 -28.49 16.21 17.14
C THR A 80 -28.28 14.80 16.56
N PRO A 81 -29.30 13.92 16.62
CA PRO A 81 -29.25 12.62 15.95
C PRO A 81 -28.88 12.73 14.46
N GLU A 82 -29.35 13.76 13.78
CA GLU A 82 -29.11 14.05 12.36
C GLU A 82 -27.64 14.41 12.11
N GLU A 83 -27.05 15.31 12.92
CA GLU A 83 -25.62 15.65 12.81
C GLU A 83 -24.71 14.45 13.07
N ILE A 84 -25.08 13.59 14.03
CA ILE A 84 -24.35 12.35 14.30
C ILE A 84 -24.44 11.41 13.09
N TRP A 85 -25.62 11.31 12.47
CA TRP A 85 -25.80 10.51 11.26
C TRP A 85 -24.90 10.98 10.14
N GLU A 86 -24.96 12.27 9.80
CA GLU A 86 -24.17 12.86 8.71
C GLU A 86 -22.67 12.68 8.95
N ALA A 87 -22.21 12.84 10.18
CA ALA A 87 -20.81 12.63 10.52
C ALA A 87 -20.39 11.16 10.35
N VAL A 88 -21.21 10.19 10.77
CA VAL A 88 -20.91 8.76 10.56
C VAL A 88 -20.94 8.41 9.08
N LEU A 89 -21.91 8.92 8.32
CA LEU A 89 -22.01 8.72 6.88
C LEU A 89 -20.77 9.24 6.16
N THR A 90 -20.34 10.45 6.50
CA THR A 90 -19.15 11.11 5.93
C THR A 90 -17.90 10.29 6.21
N ASP A 91 -17.72 9.80 7.44
CA ASP A 91 -16.57 8.96 7.80
C ASP A 91 -16.54 7.63 7.02
N MET A 92 -17.69 6.99 6.84
CA MET A 92 -17.81 5.75 6.06
C MET A 92 -17.45 6.00 4.59
N GLN A 93 -18.01 7.06 3.98
CA GLN A 93 -17.71 7.44 2.61
C GLN A 93 -16.24 7.80 2.43
N ALA A 94 -15.64 8.55 3.36
CA ALA A 94 -14.22 8.90 3.32
C ALA A 94 -13.33 7.66 3.39
N THR A 95 -13.67 6.68 4.24
CA THR A 95 -12.94 5.41 4.36
C THR A 95 -13.01 4.62 3.05
N ILE A 96 -14.21 4.46 2.48
CA ILE A 96 -14.40 3.75 1.21
C ILE A 96 -13.64 4.43 0.07
N ALA A 97 -13.70 5.77 -0.01
CA ALA A 97 -13.01 6.54 -1.03
C ALA A 97 -11.49 6.42 -0.93
N ALA A 98 -10.94 6.39 0.30
CA ALA A 98 -9.50 6.18 0.51
C ALA A 98 -9.05 4.78 0.07
N ASP A 99 -9.81 3.74 0.44
CA ASP A 99 -9.52 2.37 0.02
C ASP A 99 -9.66 2.19 -1.50
N GLU A 100 -10.68 2.81 -2.10
CA GLU A 100 -10.89 2.82 -3.56
C GLU A 100 -9.75 3.51 -4.30
N HIS A 101 -9.25 4.63 -3.77
CA HIS A 101 -8.10 5.29 -4.35
C HIS A 101 -6.85 4.41 -4.33
N GLU A 102 -6.61 3.70 -3.23
CA GLU A 102 -5.49 2.79 -3.07
C GLU A 102 -5.59 1.58 -4.01
N ILE A 103 -6.77 0.94 -4.08
CA ILE A 103 -7.04 -0.18 -5.01
C ILE A 103 -6.77 0.26 -6.44
N ASN A 104 -7.39 1.36 -6.88
CA ASN A 104 -7.21 1.90 -8.23
C ASN A 104 -5.74 2.24 -8.54
N THR A 105 -4.99 2.72 -7.54
CA THR A 105 -3.57 3.02 -7.70
C THR A 105 -2.75 1.75 -7.93
N MET A 106 -3.05 0.69 -7.19
CA MET A 106 -2.38 -0.60 -7.33
C MET A 106 -2.76 -1.32 -8.62
N GLU A 107 -4.03 -1.27 -9.03
CA GLU A 107 -4.49 -1.85 -10.30
C GLU A 107 -3.79 -1.18 -11.49
N ARG A 108 -3.77 0.16 -11.55
CA ARG A 108 -3.01 0.90 -12.58
C ARG A 108 -1.52 0.59 -12.55
N ALA A 109 -0.94 0.34 -11.37
CA ALA A 109 0.46 -0.06 -11.28
C ALA A 109 0.67 -1.46 -11.89
N LEU A 110 -0.22 -2.42 -11.61
CA LEU A 110 -0.16 -3.76 -12.19
C LEU A 110 -0.32 -3.75 -13.72
N GLU A 111 -1.19 -2.87 -14.25
CA GLU A 111 -1.34 -2.68 -15.71
C GLU A 111 -0.02 -2.33 -16.41
N VAL A 112 0.88 -1.59 -15.76
CA VAL A 112 2.19 -1.21 -16.33
C VAL A 112 3.08 -2.42 -16.66
N ILE A 113 2.86 -3.53 -15.96
CA ILE A 113 3.67 -4.75 -16.11
C ILE A 113 2.86 -5.93 -16.69
N GLN A 114 1.58 -5.74 -17.02
CA GLN A 114 0.68 -6.82 -17.41
C GLN A 114 1.14 -7.57 -18.68
N ASP A 115 1.78 -6.86 -19.61
CA ASP A 115 2.26 -7.42 -20.88
C ASP A 115 3.64 -8.10 -20.76
N ASP A 116 4.26 -8.08 -19.58
CA ASP A 116 5.55 -8.73 -19.36
C ASP A 116 5.38 -10.25 -19.27
N ALA A 117 6.23 -11.00 -19.97
CA ALA A 117 6.18 -12.47 -20.01
C ALA A 117 6.26 -13.13 -18.62
N TYR A 118 6.79 -12.42 -17.62
CA TYR A 118 6.89 -12.89 -16.24
C TYR A 118 5.87 -12.24 -15.30
N TYR A 119 4.83 -11.58 -15.80
CA TYR A 119 3.78 -10.95 -14.98
C TYR A 119 3.16 -11.93 -13.96
N GLN A 120 2.98 -13.19 -14.36
CA GLN A 120 2.48 -14.26 -13.49
C GLN A 120 3.34 -14.49 -12.24
N THR A 121 4.62 -14.10 -12.26
CA THR A 121 5.47 -14.17 -11.06
C THR A 121 5.03 -13.23 -9.94
N VAL A 122 4.40 -12.11 -10.29
CA VAL A 122 3.89 -11.11 -9.33
C VAL A 122 2.50 -11.53 -8.86
N VAL A 123 1.56 -11.74 -9.80
CA VAL A 123 0.17 -12.10 -9.45
C VAL A 123 0.12 -13.42 -8.69
N GLY A 124 0.78 -14.46 -9.22
CA GLY A 124 0.83 -15.77 -8.58
C GLY A 124 1.37 -15.70 -7.15
N ARG A 125 2.41 -14.89 -6.90
CA ARG A 125 3.03 -14.81 -5.58
C ARG A 125 2.23 -13.99 -4.58
N TYR A 126 1.79 -12.79 -4.97
CA TYR A 126 1.24 -11.80 -4.04
C TYR A 126 -0.29 -11.77 -3.99
N ILE A 127 -0.96 -12.14 -5.08
CA ILE A 127 -2.42 -12.13 -5.19
C ILE A 127 -2.96 -13.54 -4.93
N ASP A 128 -2.44 -14.53 -5.64
CA ASP A 128 -2.89 -15.94 -5.51
C ASP A 128 -2.21 -16.68 -4.36
N ASN A 129 -1.21 -16.07 -3.73
CA ASN A 129 -0.40 -16.63 -2.63
C ASN A 129 0.20 -18.02 -2.95
N LEU A 130 0.62 -18.23 -4.20
CA LEU A 130 1.26 -19.45 -4.65
C LEU A 130 2.75 -19.47 -4.27
N PRO A 131 3.30 -20.66 -3.97
CA PRO A 131 4.73 -20.83 -3.81
C PRO A 131 5.45 -20.72 -5.17
N ASP A 132 6.75 -20.41 -5.14
CA ASP A 132 7.53 -20.15 -6.36
C ASP A 132 7.59 -21.39 -7.28
N GLU A 133 7.55 -22.59 -6.72
CA GLU A 133 7.52 -23.86 -7.45
C GLU A 133 6.24 -24.01 -8.29
N ASP A 134 5.11 -23.52 -7.79
CA ASP A 134 3.85 -23.61 -8.52
C ASP A 134 3.75 -22.52 -9.58
N VAL A 135 4.24 -21.32 -9.28
CA VAL A 135 4.39 -20.25 -10.28
C VAL A 135 5.31 -20.68 -11.43
N ALA A 136 6.42 -21.36 -11.13
CA ALA A 136 7.36 -21.90 -12.11
C ALA A 136 6.70 -22.90 -13.08
N LYS A 137 5.68 -23.64 -12.64
CA LYS A 137 4.89 -24.56 -13.50
C LYS A 137 3.94 -23.81 -14.42
N LEU A 138 3.37 -22.67 -13.97
CA LEU A 138 2.43 -21.87 -14.75
C LEU A 138 3.12 -21.16 -15.93
N ILE A 139 4.35 -20.71 -15.72
CA ILE A 139 5.21 -20.09 -16.74
C ILE A 139 6.49 -20.92 -16.85
N PRO A 140 6.47 -22.07 -17.55
CA PRO A 140 7.50 -23.12 -17.51
C PRO A 140 8.96 -22.61 -17.48
N CYS A 141 9.48 -22.34 -16.29
CA CYS A 141 10.81 -21.78 -16.06
C CYS A 141 11.35 -22.20 -14.69
N ASP A 142 12.64 -22.01 -14.46
CA ASP A 142 13.23 -22.34 -13.16
C ASP A 142 12.69 -21.45 -12.03
N THR A 143 12.57 -22.00 -10.82
CA THR A 143 12.25 -21.23 -9.59
C THR A 143 13.18 -20.04 -9.38
N SER A 144 14.47 -20.18 -9.73
CA SER A 144 15.41 -19.04 -9.66
C SER A 144 15.07 -17.93 -10.67
N THR A 145 14.46 -18.27 -11.80
CA THR A 145 14.01 -17.33 -12.83
C THR A 145 12.75 -16.60 -12.39
N VAL A 146 11.85 -17.29 -11.67
CA VAL A 146 10.67 -16.68 -11.02
C VAL A 146 11.10 -15.55 -10.08
N TRP A 147 12.00 -15.83 -9.13
CA TRP A 147 12.42 -14.83 -8.14
C TRP A 147 13.10 -13.61 -8.78
N ARG A 148 14.01 -13.83 -9.74
CA ARG A 148 14.74 -12.73 -10.41
C ARG A 148 13.78 -11.81 -11.18
N ASN A 149 12.85 -12.38 -11.93
CA ASN A 149 11.91 -11.58 -12.70
C ASN A 149 10.87 -10.90 -11.82
N ARG A 150 10.36 -11.57 -10.78
CA ARG A 150 9.50 -10.93 -9.79
C ARG A 150 10.17 -9.71 -9.17
N LYS A 151 11.44 -9.84 -8.75
CA LYS A 151 12.21 -8.72 -8.20
C LYS A 151 12.28 -7.55 -9.18
N ARG A 152 12.61 -7.82 -10.46
CA ARG A 152 12.65 -6.79 -11.52
C ARG A 152 11.29 -6.08 -11.68
N LEU A 153 10.19 -6.84 -11.69
CA LEU A 153 8.86 -6.30 -11.85
C LEU A 153 8.41 -5.48 -10.65
N VAL A 154 8.63 -5.96 -9.42
CA VAL A 154 8.32 -5.21 -8.20
C VAL A 154 9.16 -3.92 -8.11
N GLN A 155 10.43 -3.93 -8.56
CA GLN A 155 11.22 -2.71 -8.67
C GLN A 155 10.60 -1.71 -9.65
N ARG A 156 10.10 -2.17 -10.80
CA ARG A 156 9.40 -1.31 -11.78
C ARG A 156 8.12 -0.73 -11.19
N LEU A 157 7.36 -1.52 -10.43
CA LEU A 157 6.18 -1.04 -9.69
C LEU A 157 6.57 -0.01 -8.61
N ALA A 158 7.65 -0.24 -7.86
CA ALA A 158 8.11 0.72 -6.86
C ALA A 158 8.46 2.08 -7.50
N VAL A 159 9.10 2.07 -8.67
CA VAL A 159 9.38 3.32 -9.42
C VAL A 159 8.09 3.98 -9.89
N TRP A 160 7.09 3.22 -10.33
CA TRP A 160 5.79 3.78 -10.70
C TRP A 160 5.08 4.45 -9.52
N LEU A 161 5.13 3.82 -8.34
CA LEU A 161 4.41 4.28 -7.14
C LEU A 161 5.12 5.41 -6.39
N TYR A 162 6.46 5.43 -6.39
CA TYR A 162 7.26 6.35 -5.56
C TYR A 162 8.23 7.21 -6.37
N GLY A 163 8.26 7.05 -7.70
CA GLY A 163 9.12 7.84 -8.58
C GLY A 163 10.62 7.68 -8.25
N ALA A 164 11.33 8.80 -8.23
CA ALA A 164 12.77 8.83 -7.97
C ALA A 164 13.14 8.29 -6.57
N ASP A 165 12.22 8.29 -5.60
CA ASP A 165 12.50 7.81 -4.25
C ASP A 165 12.75 6.29 -4.22
N ALA A 166 12.21 5.55 -5.19
CA ALA A 166 12.47 4.12 -5.35
C ALA A 166 13.85 3.80 -5.95
N LEU A 167 14.58 4.81 -6.45
CA LEU A 167 15.89 4.66 -7.09
C LEU A 167 17.05 5.08 -6.18
N ARG A 168 16.76 5.68 -5.02
CA ARG A 168 17.76 6.27 -4.11
C ARG A 168 18.42 5.24 -3.22
#